data_AF-A0A1E8B858-F1
#
_entry.id   AF-A0A1E8B858-F1
#
_cell.length_a   1.000
_cell.length_b   1.000
_cell.length_c   1.000
_cell.angle_alpha   90.00
_cell.angle_beta   90.00
_cell.angle_gamma   90.00
#
_symmetry.space_group_name_H-M   'P 1'
#
loop_
_entity.id
_entity.type
_entity.pdbx_description
1 polymer ?
#
loop_
_entity_poly.entity_id
_entity_poly.type
_entity_poly.pdbx_seq_one_letter_code
_entity_poly.pdbx_strand_id
1 'polypeptide(L)'
;MTISNLRIGLFILVIAFVVLVFFYWRNEELYEEKKQRIRKTWYGLFIISVTVYFTIKGIDLTLWKNLLMFTAMVIFVDIAFILTPNISEIWGAKFSDIGKTVQSIKRSLIASKARGEIYTTIIQNVNPAAFGTMEWHMEKEYTKSLNAFLDSYGEKIGAKIVVFEAVKELNTNFRGIRSQFSIIVPLEHIEQLNEQKAVQVENVGIIPAKIVSDVFIVIDGKKNNLQDRDFENVYNLTIHHSYFSK
;
A
#
# COMPACT_ATOMS: atom_id res chain seq x y z
N MET A 1 3.16 -24.02 -61.58
CA MET A 1 4.19 -23.05 -61.16
C MET A 1 3.63 -22.02 -60.16
N THR A 2 2.88 -22.43 -59.14
CA THR A 2 2.06 -21.53 -58.28
C THR A 2 2.36 -21.64 -56.79
N ILE A 3 3.04 -22.71 -56.37
CA ILE A 3 3.42 -23.01 -54.98
C ILE A 3 4.69 -22.25 -54.56
N SER A 4 5.57 -21.93 -55.52
CA SER A 4 6.84 -21.22 -55.28
C SER A 4 6.64 -19.82 -54.69
N ASN A 5 5.77 -19.00 -55.29
CA ASN A 5 5.62 -17.60 -54.91
C ASN A 5 4.90 -17.40 -53.57
N LEU A 6 4.01 -18.33 -53.18
CA LEU A 6 3.35 -18.31 -51.87
C LEU A 6 4.34 -18.64 -50.75
N ARG A 7 5.25 -19.59 -51.00
CA ARG A 7 6.34 -19.93 -50.06
C ARG A 7 7.29 -18.75 -49.89
N ILE A 8 7.56 -18.00 -50.96
CA ILE A 8 8.42 -16.81 -50.91
C ILE A 8 7.78 -15.70 -50.05
N GLY A 9 6.47 -15.44 -50.20
CA GLY A 9 5.76 -14.47 -49.35
C GLY A 9 5.74 -14.86 -47.86
N LEU A 10 5.52 -16.15 -47.57
CA LEU A 10 5.66 -16.69 -46.21
C LEU A 10 7.08 -16.55 -45.67
N PHE A 11 8.09 -16.80 -46.51
CA PHE A 11 9.49 -16.68 -46.13
C PHE A 11 9.85 -15.23 -45.75
N ILE A 12 9.38 -14.25 -46.52
CA ILE A 12 9.59 -12.82 -46.25
C ILE A 12 8.92 -12.42 -44.92
N LEU A 13 7.70 -12.91 -44.66
CA LEU A 13 6.99 -12.66 -43.41
C LEU A 13 7.69 -13.28 -42.20
N VAL A 14 8.24 -14.49 -42.35
CA VAL A 14 9.03 -15.17 -41.32
C VAL A 14 10.34 -14.42 -41.06
N ILE A 15 11.01 -13.95 -42.10
CA ILE A 15 12.23 -13.13 -41.94
C ILE A 15 11.89 -11.81 -41.24
N ALA A 16 10.82 -11.13 -41.63
CA ALA A 16 10.35 -9.92 -40.97
C ALA A 16 10.02 -10.16 -39.49
N PHE A 17 9.41 -11.31 -39.18
CA PHE A 17 9.13 -11.73 -37.81
C PHE A 17 10.42 -11.97 -37.01
N VAL A 18 11.41 -12.69 -37.55
CA VAL A 18 12.70 -12.93 -36.89
C VAL A 18 13.45 -11.62 -36.63
N VAL A 19 13.39 -10.67 -37.57
CA VAL A 19 13.98 -9.34 -37.40
C VAL A 19 13.27 -8.57 -36.28
N LEU A 20 11.94 -8.60 -36.20
CA LEU A 20 11.18 -7.94 -35.12
C LEU A 20 11.52 -8.53 -33.75
N VAL A 21 11.61 -9.87 -33.65
CA VAL A 21 12.01 -10.56 -32.41
C VAL A 21 13.44 -10.20 -32.03
N PHE A 22 14.36 -10.12 -32.99
CA PHE A 22 15.75 -9.71 -32.75
C PHE A 22 15.87 -8.26 -32.27
N PHE A 23 15.08 -7.34 -32.85
CA PHE A 23 15.02 -5.95 -32.39
C PHE A 23 14.43 -5.82 -30.99
N TYR A 24 13.37 -6.58 -30.69
CA TYR A 24 12.78 -6.67 -29.36
C TYR A 24 13.83 -7.10 -28.32
N TRP A 25 14.59 -8.15 -28.62
CA TRP A 25 15.56 -8.70 -27.66
C TRP A 25 16.75 -7.75 -27.41
N ARG A 26 17.10 -6.91 -28.38
CA ARG A 26 18.23 -5.99 -28.27
C ARG A 26 17.92 -4.71 -27.50
N ASN A 27 16.67 -4.22 -27.50
CA ASN A 27 16.28 -2.96 -26.85
C ASN A 27 14.79 -2.95 -26.46
N GLU A 28 14.48 -3.47 -25.26
CA GLU A 28 13.12 -3.57 -24.71
C GLU A 28 12.45 -2.18 -24.52
N GLU A 29 13.18 -1.18 -24.02
CA GLU A 29 12.66 0.18 -23.78
C GLU A 29 12.19 0.89 -25.07
N LEU A 30 12.97 0.79 -26.15
CA LEU A 30 12.63 1.42 -27.43
C LEU A 30 11.46 0.71 -28.13
N TYR A 31 11.26 -0.58 -27.86
CA TYR A 31 10.16 -1.35 -28.41
C TYR A 31 8.83 -0.93 -27.79
N GLU A 32 8.76 -0.81 -26.46
CA GLU A 32 7.54 -0.37 -25.77
C GLU A 32 7.18 1.09 -26.13
N GLU A 33 8.16 1.99 -26.24
CA GLU A 33 7.91 3.38 -26.67
C GLU A 33 7.35 3.47 -28.10
N LYS A 34 7.75 2.56 -29.00
CA LYS A 34 7.39 2.60 -30.44
C LYS A 34 6.40 1.53 -30.87
N LYS A 35 5.82 0.78 -29.94
CA LYS A 35 4.89 -0.34 -30.14
C LYS A 35 3.76 -0.02 -31.12
N GLN A 36 3.11 1.13 -30.97
CA GLN A 36 2.04 1.56 -31.87
C GLN A 36 2.53 1.86 -33.29
N ARG A 37 3.77 2.34 -33.44
CA ARG A 37 4.39 2.56 -34.75
C ARG A 37 4.75 1.23 -35.42
N ILE A 38 5.30 0.29 -34.65
CA ILE A 38 5.62 -1.07 -35.11
C ILE A 38 4.36 -1.78 -35.60
N ARG A 39 3.25 -1.67 -34.87
CA ARG A 39 1.94 -2.22 -35.27
C ARG A 39 1.44 -1.65 -36.59
N LYS A 40 1.51 -0.32 -36.77
CA LYS A 40 1.15 0.34 -38.04
C LYS A 40 2.02 -0.14 -39.20
N THR A 41 3.33 -0.31 -38.97
CA THR A 41 4.25 -0.84 -39.98
C THR A 41 3.96 -2.31 -40.30
N TRP A 42 3.63 -3.13 -39.30
CA TRP A 42 3.28 -4.55 -39.47
C TRP A 42 2.03 -4.74 -40.33
N TYR A 43 0.95 -4.01 -40.04
CA TYR A 43 -0.24 -4.04 -40.89
C TYR A 43 -0.02 -3.40 -42.25
N GLY A 44 0.80 -2.36 -42.34
CA GLY A 44 1.19 -1.77 -43.62
C GLY A 44 1.90 -2.77 -44.53
N LEU A 45 2.88 -3.51 -43.99
CA LEU A 45 3.56 -4.59 -44.70
C LEU A 45 2.60 -5.70 -45.13
N PHE A 46 1.64 -6.06 -44.28
CA PHE A 46 0.61 -7.05 -44.62
C PHE A 46 -0.26 -6.58 -45.80
N ILE A 47 -0.78 -5.35 -45.75
CA ILE A 47 -1.61 -4.79 -46.82
C ILE A 47 -0.84 -4.73 -48.13
N ILE A 48 0.40 -4.21 -48.11
CA ILE A 48 1.27 -4.16 -49.30
C ILE A 48 1.50 -5.57 -49.87
N SER A 49 1.76 -6.55 -49.01
CA SER A 49 1.97 -7.94 -49.42
C SER A 49 0.73 -8.53 -50.09
N VAL A 50 -0.46 -8.26 -49.55
CA VAL A 50 -1.73 -8.68 -50.13
C VAL A 50 -1.99 -7.98 -51.47
N THR A 51 -1.72 -6.68 -51.58
CA THR A 51 -1.87 -5.92 -52.82
C THR A 51 -0.97 -6.47 -53.92
N VAL A 52 0.33 -6.67 -53.64
CA VAL A 52 1.28 -7.26 -54.60
C VAL A 52 0.85 -8.66 -55.03
N TYR A 53 0.36 -9.47 -54.09
CA TYR A 53 -0.15 -10.81 -54.39
C TYR A 53 -1.32 -10.78 -55.38
N PHE A 54 -2.28 -9.86 -55.20
CA PHE A 54 -3.40 -9.69 -56.13
C PHE A 54 -2.98 -9.13 -57.48
N THR A 55 -2.00 -8.21 -57.54
CA THR A 55 -1.50 -7.67 -58.81
C THR A 55 -0.84 -8.74 -59.68
N ILE A 56 -0.16 -9.72 -59.08
CA ILE A 56 0.55 -10.77 -59.83
C ILE A 56 -0.37 -11.90 -60.29
N LYS A 57 -1.35 -12.31 -59.46
CA LYS A 57 -2.21 -13.48 -59.75
C LYS A 57 -3.60 -13.14 -60.29
N GLY A 58 -4.01 -11.87 -60.26
CA GLY A 58 -5.40 -11.49 -60.49
C GLY A 58 -6.29 -11.86 -59.30
N ILE A 59 -7.52 -11.35 -59.30
CA ILE A 59 -8.51 -11.62 -58.25
C ILE A 59 -9.18 -12.96 -58.55
N ASP A 60 -8.62 -14.04 -58.01
CA ASP A 60 -9.25 -15.35 -58.02
C ASP A 60 -9.97 -15.58 -56.68
N LEU A 61 -11.30 -15.59 -56.75
CA LEU A 61 -12.19 -15.74 -55.59
C LEU A 61 -12.03 -17.09 -54.88
N THR A 62 -11.36 -18.09 -55.47
CA THR A 62 -11.10 -19.39 -54.80
C THR A 62 -9.99 -19.32 -53.75
N LEU A 63 -9.19 -18.24 -53.73
CA LEU A 63 -8.06 -18.05 -52.81
C LEU A 63 -8.44 -17.44 -51.45
N TRP A 64 -9.72 -17.17 -51.21
CA TRP A 64 -10.21 -16.51 -49.98
C TRP A 64 -9.80 -17.24 -48.69
N LYS A 65 -9.76 -18.57 -48.71
CA LYS A 65 -9.33 -19.40 -47.56
C LYS A 65 -7.88 -19.13 -47.18
N ASN A 66 -7.02 -18.97 -48.18
CA ASN A 66 -5.60 -18.68 -47.95
C ASN A 66 -5.46 -17.28 -47.37
N LEU A 67 -6.15 -16.28 -47.94
CA LEU A 67 -6.14 -14.90 -47.43
C LEU A 67 -6.60 -14.83 -45.96
N LEU A 68 -7.64 -15.59 -45.61
CA LEU A 68 -8.17 -15.66 -44.25
C LEU A 68 -7.15 -16.28 -43.29
N MET A 69 -6.47 -17.36 -43.70
CA MET A 69 -5.40 -17.98 -42.91
C MET A 69 -4.21 -17.02 -42.69
N PHE A 70 -3.81 -16.27 -43.72
CA PHE A 70 -2.76 -15.24 -43.61
C PHE A 70 -3.17 -14.12 -42.65
N THR A 71 -4.41 -13.65 -42.76
CA THR A 71 -4.96 -12.59 -41.89
C THR A 71 -4.96 -13.06 -40.43
N ALA A 72 -5.41 -14.29 -40.17
CA ALA A 72 -5.41 -14.88 -38.84
C ALA A 72 -4.00 -14.99 -38.26
N MET A 73 -3.00 -15.36 -39.06
CA MET A 73 -1.60 -15.48 -38.62
C MET A 73 -1.00 -14.12 -38.26
N VAL A 74 -1.27 -13.07 -39.05
CA VAL A 74 -0.80 -11.70 -38.79
C VAL A 74 -1.42 -11.14 -37.50
N ILE A 75 -2.72 -11.39 -37.28
CA ILE A 75 -3.43 -11.01 -36.05
C ILE A 75 -2.88 -11.81 -34.85
N PHE A 76 -2.61 -13.10 -35.02
CA PHE A 76 -2.06 -13.94 -33.96
C PHE A 76 -0.68 -13.42 -33.50
N VAL A 77 0.21 -13.06 -34.43
CA VAL A 77 1.51 -12.47 -34.12
C VAL A 77 1.36 -11.14 -33.38
N ASP A 78 0.43 -10.28 -33.82
CA ASP A 78 0.13 -9.02 -33.15
C ASP A 78 -0.33 -9.25 -31.70
N ILE A 79 -1.26 -10.17 -31.48
CA ILE A 79 -1.76 -10.46 -30.13
C ILE A 79 -0.65 -11.06 -29.25
N ALA A 80 0.07 -12.06 -29.75
CA ALA A 80 1.05 -12.82 -28.97
C ALA A 80 2.31 -12.01 -28.62
N PHE A 81 2.80 -11.15 -29.52
CA PHE A 81 4.10 -10.48 -29.36
C PHE A 81 4.02 -8.95 -29.27
N ILE A 82 3.01 -8.33 -29.90
CA ILE A 82 2.87 -6.87 -29.88
C ILE A 82 1.94 -6.46 -28.74
N LEU A 83 0.80 -7.13 -28.56
CA LEU A 83 -0.28 -6.72 -27.66
C LEU A 83 -0.13 -7.26 -26.24
N THR A 84 0.47 -8.45 -26.08
CA THR A 84 0.74 -9.00 -24.75
C THR A 84 1.81 -8.12 -24.08
N PRO A 85 1.49 -7.42 -22.99
CA PRO A 85 2.49 -6.67 -22.25
C PRO A 85 3.48 -7.68 -21.68
N ASN A 86 4.73 -7.57 -22.12
CA ASN A 86 5.92 -8.19 -21.57
C ASN A 86 5.67 -9.44 -20.72
N ILE A 87 5.83 -10.62 -21.31
CA ILE A 87 5.93 -11.87 -20.55
C ILE A 87 7.02 -11.75 -19.46
N SER A 88 8.04 -10.90 -19.66
CA SER A 88 9.04 -10.49 -18.66
C SER A 88 8.46 -9.70 -17.48
N GLU A 89 7.51 -8.78 -17.71
CA GLU A 89 6.89 -7.92 -16.67
C GLU A 89 5.90 -8.67 -15.79
N ILE A 90 5.18 -9.64 -16.38
CA ILE A 90 4.29 -10.54 -15.63
C ILE A 90 5.08 -11.37 -14.61
N TRP A 91 6.31 -11.77 -14.94
CA TRP A 91 7.14 -12.61 -14.09
C TRP A 91 8.08 -11.84 -13.14
N GLY A 92 8.61 -10.69 -13.54
CA GLY A 92 9.60 -9.95 -12.76
C GLY A 92 9.02 -8.86 -11.86
N ALA A 93 8.20 -7.97 -12.43
CA ALA A 93 7.74 -6.76 -11.73
C ALA A 93 6.55 -7.05 -10.80
N LYS A 94 5.52 -7.75 -11.29
CA LYS A 94 4.33 -8.06 -10.49
C LYS A 94 4.63 -9.03 -9.33
N PHE A 95 5.51 -10.03 -9.52
CA PHE A 95 5.91 -10.92 -8.42
C PHE A 95 6.84 -10.23 -7.41
N SER A 96 7.71 -9.31 -7.83
CA SER A 96 8.52 -8.50 -6.90
C SER A 96 7.66 -7.60 -6.04
N ASP A 97 6.66 -6.93 -6.62
CA ASP A 97 5.74 -6.06 -5.88
C ASP A 97 4.78 -6.83 -4.98
N ILE A 98 4.33 -8.02 -5.39
CA ILE A 98 3.61 -8.95 -4.50
C ILE A 98 4.53 -9.38 -3.35
N GLY A 99 5.80 -9.71 -3.63
CA GLY A 99 6.78 -10.08 -2.60
C GLY A 99 7.04 -8.96 -1.58
N LYS A 100 7.21 -7.73 -2.05
CA LYS A 100 7.37 -6.53 -1.19
C LYS A 100 6.12 -6.25 -0.36
N THR A 101 4.92 -6.39 -0.95
CA THR A 101 3.64 -6.21 -0.26
C THR A 101 3.41 -7.30 0.79
N VAL A 102 3.69 -8.57 0.45
CA VAL A 102 3.61 -9.68 1.41
C VAL A 102 4.63 -9.49 2.53
N GLN A 103 5.82 -8.99 2.23
CA GLN A 103 6.84 -8.73 3.24
C GLN A 103 6.46 -7.55 4.14
N SER A 104 5.87 -6.48 3.61
CA SER A 104 5.39 -5.35 4.42
C SER A 104 4.23 -5.77 5.31
N ILE A 105 3.27 -6.56 4.80
CA ILE A 105 2.18 -7.15 5.59
C ILE A 105 2.73 -8.10 6.67
N LYS A 106 3.71 -8.95 6.33
CA LYS A 106 4.32 -9.86 7.32
C LYS A 106 5.04 -9.07 8.42
N ARG A 107 5.75 -7.99 8.07
CA ARG A 107 6.41 -7.11 9.04
C ARG A 107 5.40 -6.40 9.93
N SER A 108 4.32 -5.85 9.38
CA SER A 108 3.27 -5.20 10.18
C SER A 108 2.56 -6.18 11.10
N LEU A 109 2.30 -7.41 10.65
CA LEU A 109 1.69 -8.46 11.47
C LEU A 109 2.60 -8.93 12.61
N ILE A 110 3.89 -9.12 12.35
CA ILE A 110 4.87 -9.45 13.40
C ILE A 110 4.96 -8.31 14.43
N ALA A 111 5.03 -7.06 13.97
CA ALA A 111 5.06 -5.91 14.85
C ALA A 111 3.78 -5.80 15.70
N SER A 112 2.61 -5.95 15.08
CA SER A 112 1.31 -5.95 15.76
C SER A 112 1.20 -7.08 16.79
N LYS A 113 1.69 -8.29 16.46
CA LYS A 113 1.77 -9.40 17.42
C LYS A 113 2.67 -9.05 18.61
N ALA A 114 3.86 -8.50 18.36
CA ALA A 114 4.76 -8.07 19.41
C ALA A 114 4.14 -6.98 20.31
N ARG A 115 3.39 -6.02 19.75
CA ARG A 115 2.61 -5.03 20.53
C ARG A 115 1.57 -5.69 21.43
N GLY A 116 0.87 -6.71 20.92
CA GLY A 116 -0.08 -7.51 21.70
C GLY A 116 0.58 -8.29 22.85
N GLU A 117 1.76 -8.85 22.63
CA GLU A 117 2.54 -9.53 23.68
C GLU A 117 3.03 -8.55 24.75
N ILE A 118 3.50 -7.36 24.36
CA ILE A 118 3.88 -6.28 25.28
C ILE A 118 2.69 -5.88 26.16
N TYR A 119 1.52 -5.64 25.56
CA TYR A 119 0.29 -5.33 26.28
C TYR A 119 -0.05 -6.42 27.30
N THR A 120 -0.06 -7.69 26.86
CA THR A 120 -0.38 -8.84 27.71
C THR A 120 0.59 -8.95 28.89
N THR A 121 1.88 -8.72 28.63
CA THR A 121 2.92 -8.73 29.67
C THR A 121 2.70 -7.64 30.72
N ILE A 122 2.28 -6.44 30.31
CA ILE A 122 1.98 -5.36 31.26
C ILE A 122 0.82 -5.75 32.15
N ILE A 123 -0.29 -6.22 31.56
CA ILE A 123 -1.46 -6.66 32.33
C ILE A 123 -1.12 -7.81 33.29
N GLN A 124 -0.33 -8.79 32.85
CA GLN A 124 0.09 -9.91 33.70
C GLN A 124 0.99 -9.49 34.87
N ASN A 125 1.76 -8.42 34.70
CA ASN A 125 2.64 -7.90 35.74
C ASN A 125 1.95 -6.92 36.70
N VAL A 126 0.68 -6.57 36.44
CA VAL A 126 -0.11 -5.78 37.39
C VAL A 126 -0.35 -6.60 38.65
N ASN A 127 -0.02 -6.03 39.81
CA ASN A 127 -0.34 -6.64 41.09
C ASN A 127 -1.87 -6.60 41.30
N PRO A 128 -2.57 -7.76 41.36
CA PRO A 128 -4.02 -7.77 41.53
C PRO A 128 -4.48 -7.17 42.86
N ALA A 129 -3.61 -7.17 43.89
CA ALA A 129 -3.91 -6.57 45.19
C ALA A 129 -3.99 -5.05 45.16
N ALA A 130 -3.56 -4.40 44.08
CA ALA A 130 -3.67 -2.96 43.91
C ALA A 130 -5.05 -2.53 43.36
N PHE A 131 -5.87 -3.45 42.84
CA PHE A 131 -7.21 -3.12 42.35
C PHE A 131 -8.13 -2.66 43.47
N GLY A 132 -8.94 -1.62 43.24
CA GLY A 132 -9.84 -1.06 44.24
C GLY A 132 -9.16 -0.37 45.44
N THR A 133 -7.86 -0.03 45.33
CA THR A 133 -7.09 0.52 46.46
C THR A 133 -6.74 1.99 46.31
N MET A 134 -6.78 2.55 45.10
CA MET A 134 -6.45 3.95 44.86
C MET A 134 -7.68 4.83 45.02
N GLU A 135 -7.55 5.90 45.79
CA GLU A 135 -8.50 7.00 45.81
C GLU A 135 -7.83 8.20 45.13
N TRP A 136 -8.40 8.67 44.02
CA TRP A 136 -7.96 9.89 43.35
C TRP A 136 -8.95 10.99 43.69
N HIS A 137 -8.55 11.92 44.56
CA HIS A 137 -9.42 13.02 44.98
C HIS A 137 -9.30 14.22 44.04
N MET A 138 -8.22 14.30 43.25
CA MET A 138 -8.00 15.34 42.26
C MET A 138 -7.72 14.73 40.88
N GLU A 139 -8.20 15.38 39.81
CA GLU A 139 -7.93 14.99 38.41
C GLU A 139 -6.43 14.86 38.11
N LYS A 140 -5.61 15.70 38.76
CA LYS A 140 -4.15 15.68 38.64
C LYS A 140 -3.53 14.39 39.20
N GLU A 141 -4.10 13.81 40.26
CA GLU A 141 -3.63 12.55 40.85
C GLU A 141 -3.90 11.38 39.92
N TYR A 142 -5.11 11.33 39.35
CA TYR A 142 -5.48 10.37 38.32
C TYR A 142 -4.55 10.50 37.10
N THR A 143 -4.40 11.72 36.57
CA THR A 143 -3.56 12.00 35.40
C THR A 143 -2.11 11.55 35.63
N LYS A 144 -1.55 11.84 36.80
CA LYS A 144 -0.19 11.43 37.17
C LYS A 144 -0.06 9.91 37.30
N SER A 145 -1.04 9.24 37.92
CA SER A 145 -1.06 7.79 38.08
C SER A 145 -1.18 7.08 36.73
N LEU A 146 -2.11 7.53 35.89
CA LEU A 146 -2.31 6.99 34.55
C LEU A 146 -1.07 7.22 33.68
N ASN A 147 -0.44 8.39 33.78
CA ASN A 147 0.79 8.67 33.05
C ASN A 147 1.91 7.70 33.42
N ALA A 148 2.13 7.46 34.72
CA ALA A 148 3.12 6.49 35.19
C ALA A 148 2.81 5.06 34.74
N PHE A 149 1.53 4.69 34.69
CA PHE A 149 1.11 3.39 34.21
C PHE A 149 1.37 3.21 32.71
N LEU A 150 1.00 4.20 31.89
CA LEU A 150 1.19 4.16 30.44
C LEU A 150 2.64 4.34 30.01
N ASP A 151 3.47 5.04 30.79
CA ASP A 151 4.92 5.16 30.54
C ASP A 151 5.59 3.78 30.44
N SER A 152 5.15 2.79 31.24
CA SER A 152 5.66 1.42 31.16
C SER A 152 5.37 0.72 29.82
N TYR A 153 4.27 1.09 29.16
CA TYR A 153 3.96 0.64 27.80
C TYR A 153 4.79 1.41 26.78
N GLY A 154 4.81 2.75 26.89
CA GLY A 154 5.58 3.65 26.05
C GLY A 154 7.04 3.25 25.92
N GLU A 155 7.72 2.99 27.05
CA GLU A 155 9.11 2.54 27.08
C GLU A 155 9.34 1.25 26.28
N LYS A 156 8.47 0.25 26.43
CA LYS A 156 8.58 -1.04 25.72
C LYS A 156 8.32 -0.89 24.22
N ILE A 157 7.44 0.03 23.83
CA ILE A 157 7.15 0.26 22.40
C ILE A 157 8.09 1.27 21.72
N GLY A 158 8.91 1.97 22.52
CA GLY A 158 9.82 3.02 22.08
C GLY A 158 9.12 4.36 21.81
N ALA A 159 7.93 4.57 22.37
CA ALA A 159 7.16 5.81 22.22
C ALA A 159 7.12 6.59 23.53
N LYS A 160 6.94 7.90 23.45
CA LYS A 160 6.70 8.73 24.63
C LYS A 160 5.20 8.93 24.79
N ILE A 161 4.64 8.56 25.94
CA ILE A 161 3.22 8.77 26.24
C ILE A 161 3.11 9.87 27.29
N VAL A 162 2.19 10.81 27.09
CA VAL A 162 1.91 11.87 28.07
C VAL A 162 0.40 12.07 28.20
N VAL A 163 -0.09 12.10 29.42
CA VAL A 163 -1.51 12.35 29.74
C VAL A 163 -1.71 13.81 30.15
N PHE A 164 -2.71 14.46 29.58
CA PHE A 164 -3.13 15.82 29.88
C PHE A 164 -4.58 15.86 30.37
N GLU A 165 -4.87 16.78 31.27
CA GLU A 165 -6.23 17.12 31.68
C GLU A 165 -6.99 17.76 30.50
N ALA A 166 -8.13 17.21 30.12
CA ALA A 166 -8.85 17.68 28.92
C ALA A 166 -9.33 19.12 29.07
N VAL A 167 -9.87 19.48 30.23
CA VAL A 167 -10.35 20.84 30.54
C VAL A 167 -9.24 21.88 30.34
N LYS A 168 -8.02 21.55 30.77
CA LYS A 168 -6.86 22.45 30.67
C LYS A 168 -6.39 22.62 29.22
N GLU A 169 -6.32 21.54 28.44
CA GLU A 169 -5.92 21.64 27.04
C GLU A 169 -6.99 22.33 26.19
N LEU A 170 -8.28 22.06 26.42
CA LEU A 170 -9.37 22.77 25.74
C LEU A 170 -9.34 24.28 26.03
N ASN A 171 -9.20 24.67 27.30
CA ASN A 171 -9.11 26.09 27.69
C ASN A 171 -7.88 26.80 27.13
N THR A 172 -6.81 26.07 26.82
CA THR A 172 -5.56 26.63 26.29
C THR A 172 -5.36 26.38 24.80
N ASN A 173 -6.38 25.89 24.08
CA ASN A 173 -6.30 25.50 22.66
C ASN A 173 -5.10 24.57 22.37
N PHE A 174 -4.96 23.52 23.18
CA PHE A 174 -3.92 22.49 23.07
C PHE A 174 -2.49 23.03 23.17
N ARG A 175 -2.28 24.11 23.94
CA ARG A 175 -0.95 24.72 24.11
C ARG A 175 0.06 23.76 24.72
N GLY A 176 -0.35 22.90 25.66
CA GLY A 176 0.51 21.90 26.27
C GLY A 176 1.01 20.91 25.23
N ILE A 177 0.07 20.32 24.47
CA ILE A 177 0.38 19.40 23.37
C ILE A 177 1.29 20.06 22.33
N ARG A 178 0.95 21.27 21.86
CA ARG A 178 1.76 22.01 20.88
C ARG A 178 3.18 22.25 21.38
N SER A 179 3.33 22.70 22.63
CA SER A 179 4.64 23.02 23.19
C SER A 179 5.53 21.79 23.38
N GLN A 180 4.94 20.67 23.83
CA GLN A 180 5.71 19.49 24.19
C GLN A 180 6.02 18.57 23.01
N PHE A 181 5.14 18.56 22.01
CA PHE A 181 5.26 17.67 20.84
C PHE A 181 5.59 18.41 19.55
N SER A 182 5.61 19.75 19.57
CA SER A 182 5.89 20.60 18.39
C SER A 182 4.93 20.38 17.22
N ILE A 183 3.67 20.00 17.52
CA ILE A 183 2.62 19.79 16.52
C ILE A 183 1.56 20.89 16.58
N ILE A 184 0.96 21.18 15.43
CA ILE A 184 -0.23 22.03 15.34
C ILE A 184 -1.41 21.08 15.11
N VAL A 185 -2.38 21.06 16.03
CA VAL A 185 -3.62 20.29 15.86
C VAL A 185 -4.58 21.09 14.98
N PRO A 186 -4.91 20.61 13.77
CA PRO A 186 -5.90 21.23 12.89
C PRO A 186 -7.31 21.27 13.50
N LEU A 187 -8.13 22.22 13.06
CA LEU A 187 -9.49 22.40 13.60
C LEU A 187 -10.37 21.15 13.43
N GLU A 188 -10.27 20.48 12.28
CA GLU A 188 -10.97 19.21 12.00
C GLU A 188 -10.65 18.11 13.03
N HIS A 189 -9.39 18.04 13.46
CA HIS A 189 -8.95 17.06 14.45
C HIS A 189 -9.40 17.45 15.86
N ILE A 190 -9.54 18.75 16.16
CA ILE A 190 -10.12 19.22 17.42
C ILE A 190 -11.59 18.82 17.52
N GLU A 191 -12.36 18.96 16.43
CA GLU A 191 -13.76 18.50 16.39
C GLU A 191 -13.87 16.99 16.61
N GLN A 192 -13.04 16.21 15.93
CA GLN A 192 -12.97 14.75 16.13
C GLN A 192 -12.60 14.37 17.59
N LEU A 193 -11.64 15.07 18.19
CA LEU A 193 -11.26 14.87 19.58
C LEU A 193 -12.41 15.19 20.55
N ASN A 194 -13.19 16.23 20.28
CA ASN A 194 -14.39 16.56 21.05
C ASN A 194 -15.48 15.48 20.92
N GLU A 195 -15.59 14.84 19.75
CA GLU A 195 -16.45 13.68 19.51
C GLU A 195 -15.90 12.35 20.08
N GLN A 196 -14.87 12.40 20.92
CA GLN A 196 -14.22 11.22 21.51
C GLN A 196 -13.59 10.29 20.46
N LYS A 197 -13.14 10.83 19.32
CA LYS A 197 -12.40 10.07 18.31
C LYS A 197 -10.91 10.33 18.42
N ALA A 198 -10.12 9.25 18.42
CA ALA A 198 -8.67 9.37 18.35
C ALA A 198 -8.24 9.93 17.00
N VAL A 199 -7.20 10.76 17.01
CA VAL A 199 -6.65 11.40 15.81
C VAL A 199 -5.15 11.19 15.76
N GLN A 200 -4.61 11.13 14.54
CA GLN A 200 -3.17 11.10 14.32
C GLN A 200 -2.75 12.32 13.52
N VAL A 201 -1.88 13.13 14.10
CA VAL A 201 -1.25 14.27 13.44
C VAL A 201 0.22 13.93 13.25
N GLU A 202 0.63 13.74 12.00
CA GLU A 202 1.97 13.27 11.63
C GLU A 202 2.29 11.91 12.30
N ASN A 203 3.25 11.88 13.23
CA ASN A 203 3.63 10.70 14.00
C ASN A 203 3.25 10.83 15.49
N VAL A 204 2.28 11.70 15.79
CA VAL A 204 1.74 11.92 17.13
C VAL A 204 0.26 11.51 17.14
N GLY A 205 -0.06 10.53 17.98
CA GLY A 205 -1.44 10.11 18.23
C GLY A 205 -2.02 10.86 19.42
N ILE A 206 -3.26 11.34 19.31
CA ILE A 206 -3.99 11.97 20.41
C ILE A 206 -5.28 11.16 20.63
N ILE A 207 -5.46 10.66 21.84
CA ILE A 207 -6.58 9.80 22.24
C ILE A 207 -7.37 10.54 23.33
N PRO A 208 -8.62 10.93 23.07
CA PRO A 208 -9.52 11.39 24.12
C PRO A 208 -9.98 10.18 24.95
N ALA A 209 -9.97 10.30 26.27
CA ALA A 209 -10.49 9.28 27.16
C ALA A 209 -11.32 9.91 28.28
N LYS A 210 -12.51 9.35 28.48
CA LYS A 210 -13.47 9.76 29.52
C LYS A 210 -13.91 8.52 30.31
N ILE A 211 -13.00 8.00 31.11
CA ILE A 211 -13.23 6.78 31.91
C ILE A 211 -13.45 7.14 33.38
N VAL A 212 -12.41 7.67 34.03
CA VAL A 212 -12.49 8.16 35.42
C VAL A 212 -12.56 9.68 35.44
N SER A 213 -11.70 10.34 34.65
CA SER A 213 -11.79 11.78 34.36
C SER A 213 -11.50 12.04 32.88
N ASP A 214 -11.87 13.23 32.41
CA ASP A 214 -11.67 13.64 31.03
C ASP A 214 -10.19 13.98 30.79
N VAL A 215 -9.52 13.18 29.97
CA VAL A 215 -8.09 13.33 29.66
C VAL A 215 -7.82 13.21 28.16
N PHE A 216 -6.73 13.83 27.71
CA PHE A 216 -6.10 13.55 26.42
C PHE A 216 -4.81 12.80 26.64
N ILE A 217 -4.68 11.64 26.00
CA ILE A 217 -3.47 10.82 26.02
C ILE A 217 -2.75 11.05 24.69
N VAL A 218 -1.51 11.52 24.76
CA VAL A 218 -0.69 11.82 23.59
C VAL A 218 0.44 10.81 23.47
N ILE A 219 0.58 10.18 22.31
CA ILE A 219 1.61 9.20 21.98
C ILE A 219 2.52 9.82 20.92
N ASP A 220 3.81 10.01 21.22
CA ASP A 220 4.83 10.46 20.27
C ASP A 220 5.64 9.27 19.78
N GLY A 221 5.43 8.92 18.51
CA GLY A 221 6.08 7.82 17.82
C GLY A 221 7.48 8.14 17.29
N LYS A 222 8.16 9.22 17.70
CA LYS A 222 9.46 9.65 17.12
C LYS A 222 10.50 8.55 16.85
N LYS A 223 10.55 7.47 17.64
CA LYS A 223 11.46 6.33 17.38
C LYS A 223 10.87 5.22 16.52
N ASN A 224 9.55 5.05 16.50
CA ASN A 224 8.83 3.99 15.79
C ASN A 224 7.46 4.51 15.31
N ASN A 225 7.12 4.30 14.04
CA ASN A 225 5.79 4.66 13.52
C ASN A 225 4.68 4.03 14.37
N LEU A 226 3.71 4.86 14.74
CA LEU A 226 2.52 4.41 15.45
C LEU A 226 1.69 3.48 14.57
N GLN A 227 1.11 2.44 15.19
CA GLN A 227 0.16 1.53 14.56
C GLN A 227 -1.20 1.68 15.21
N ASP A 228 -2.29 1.37 14.49
CA ASP A 228 -3.66 1.40 15.04
C ASP A 228 -3.78 0.62 16.35
N ARG A 229 -3.05 -0.49 16.46
CA ARG A 229 -2.99 -1.31 17.67
C ARG A 229 -2.40 -0.60 18.89
N ASP A 230 -1.51 0.38 18.69
CA ASP A 230 -0.98 1.18 19.80
C ASP A 230 -2.08 2.08 20.39
N PHE A 231 -2.98 2.61 19.56
CA PHE A 231 -4.13 3.38 20.03
C PHE A 231 -5.11 2.50 20.82
N GLU A 232 -5.45 1.32 20.30
CA GLU A 232 -6.30 0.34 20.99
C GLU A 232 -5.70 -0.10 22.33
N ASN A 233 -4.41 -0.47 22.33
CA ASN A 233 -3.72 -0.93 23.54
C ASN A 233 -3.67 0.17 24.60
N VAL A 234 -3.35 1.41 24.24
CA VAL A 234 -3.30 2.53 25.18
C VAL A 234 -4.68 2.84 25.75
N TYR A 235 -5.72 2.83 24.93
CA TYR A 235 -7.09 3.00 25.39
C TYR A 235 -7.52 1.87 26.35
N ASN A 236 -7.24 0.61 26.00
CA ASN A 236 -7.54 -0.54 26.84
C ASN A 236 -6.74 -0.54 28.16
N LEU A 237 -5.47 -0.14 28.13
CA LEU A 237 -4.67 0.05 29.35
C LEU A 237 -5.27 1.14 30.24
N THR A 238 -5.84 2.19 29.66
CA THR A 238 -6.55 3.24 30.41
C THR A 238 -7.80 2.67 31.09
N ILE A 239 -8.54 1.79 30.42
CA ILE A 239 -9.66 1.05 31.04
C ILE A 239 -9.14 0.18 32.19
N HIS A 240 -8.08 -0.60 31.98
CA HIS A 240 -7.53 -1.45 33.03
C HIS A 240 -7.01 -0.66 34.24
N HIS A 241 -6.40 0.50 34.00
CA HIS A 241 -5.96 1.41 35.04
C HIS A 241 -7.13 1.91 35.89
N SER A 242 -8.31 2.13 35.29
CA SER A 242 -9.50 2.55 36.04
C SER A 242 -9.92 1.55 37.12
N TYR A 243 -9.59 0.27 36.99
CA TYR A 243 -9.87 -0.76 38.01
C TYR A 243 -9.00 -0.63 39.27
N PHE A 244 -7.97 0.22 39.27
CA PHE A 244 -7.27 0.60 40.49
C PHE A 244 -8.08 1.55 41.37
N SER A 245 -9.05 2.27 40.77
CA SER A 245 -9.99 3.08 41.54
C SER A 245 -10.76 2.20 42.50
N LYS A 246 -10.89 2.68 43.74
CA LYS A 246 -11.86 2.19 44.70
C LYS A 246 -13.31 2.45 44.26
#